data_AF-A0A0L6HWD5-F1
#
_entry.id   AF-A0A0L6HWD5-F1
#
_cell.length_a   1.000
_cell.length_b   1.000
_cell.length_c   1.000
_cell.angle_alpha   90.00
_cell.angle_beta   90.00
_cell.angle_gamma   90.00
#
_symmetry.space_group_name_H-M   'P 1'
#
loop_
_entity.id
_entity.type
_entity.pdbx_description
1 polymer ?
#
loop_
_entity_poly.entity_id
_entity_poly.type
_entity_poly.pdbx_seq_one_letter_code
_entity_poly.pdbx_strand_id
1 'polypeptide(L)'
;MNTACEHLEDPDWESIEGAVLIAGDAADVGVIAGIAARLPWDADGVILVEAAARIQFRHIDVPEGVSVRWLLRGDGIRQHAKGERLANAVHSWCVEWTCSEPPAQWTVWLGAHTPPHVARMARSLLGVAH
;
A
#
# COMPACT_ATOMS: atom_id res chain seq x y z
N MET A 1 13.75 13.96 6.05
CA MET A 1 13.40 13.02 7.15
C MET A 1 12.56 11.95 6.50
N ASN A 2 13.04 10.71 6.42
CA ASN A 2 12.31 9.59 5.80
C ASN A 2 11.29 9.06 6.81
N THR A 3 10.11 9.67 6.87
CA THR A 3 9.00 9.18 7.68
C THR A 3 8.25 8.13 6.89
N ALA A 4 8.65 6.87 7.05
CA ALA A 4 7.70 5.79 6.83
C ALA A 4 6.65 5.90 7.92
N CYS A 5 5.40 6.14 7.55
CA CYS A 5 4.30 5.97 8.48
C CYS A 5 4.18 4.48 8.79
N GLU A 6 4.80 4.09 9.91
CA GLU A 6 4.39 2.93 10.66
C GLU A 6 2.89 3.02 10.93
N HIS A 7 2.27 1.88 11.17
CA HIS A 7 0.86 1.72 11.43
C HIS A 7 0.33 2.43 12.71
N LEU A 8 0.78 3.63 13.07
CA LEU A 8 0.45 4.31 14.32
C LEU A 8 0.32 5.84 14.24
N GLU A 9 0.74 6.48 13.16
CA GLU A 9 0.46 7.91 12.94
C GLU A 9 -0.39 8.03 11.66
N ASP A 10 -1.57 8.64 11.77
CA ASP A 10 -2.36 9.06 10.61
C ASP A 10 -1.56 10.21 9.97
N PRO A 11 -0.83 9.99 8.84
CA PRO A 11 -0.09 11.08 8.24
C PRO A 11 -1.05 12.20 7.87
N ASP A 12 -0.50 13.40 7.68
CA ASP A 12 -1.27 14.46 7.07
C ASP A 12 -1.46 14.14 5.58
N TRP A 13 -2.49 13.34 5.29
CA TRP A 13 -2.81 12.85 3.97
C TRP A 13 -3.00 13.98 2.96
N GLU A 14 -3.38 15.17 3.39
CA GLU A 14 -3.63 16.34 2.55
C GLU A 14 -2.32 17.06 2.14
N SER A 15 -1.19 16.75 2.78
CA SER A 15 0.11 17.40 2.56
C SER A 15 1.26 16.43 2.31
N ILE A 16 0.96 15.20 1.90
CA ILE A 16 1.99 14.20 1.60
C ILE A 16 2.92 14.66 0.46
N GLU A 17 4.20 14.36 0.61
CA GLU A 17 5.21 14.58 -0.42
C GLU A 17 5.69 13.24 -0.99
N GLY A 18 5.94 13.22 -2.30
CA GLY A 18 6.48 12.06 -3.00
C GLY A 18 5.47 10.92 -3.19
N ALA A 19 5.99 9.71 -3.43
CA ALA A 19 5.18 8.58 -3.87
C ALA A 19 4.38 7.96 -2.71
N VAL A 20 3.12 7.62 -2.96
CA VAL A 20 2.25 6.98 -1.96
C VAL A 20 2.11 5.47 -2.21
N LEU A 21 2.22 4.68 -1.14
CA LEU A 21 1.80 3.28 -1.10
C LEU A 21 0.77 3.08 0.00
N ILE A 22 -0.45 2.68 -0.38
CA ILE A 22 -1.50 2.27 0.55
C ILE A 22 -1.77 0.78 0.30
N ALA A 23 -1.46 -0.09 1.26
CA ALA A 23 -1.61 -1.53 1.09
C ALA A 23 -2.48 -2.15 2.18
N GLY A 24 -3.39 -3.05 1.83
CA GLY A 24 -4.24 -3.75 2.80
C GLY A 24 -5.00 -4.91 2.18
N ASP A 25 -6.01 -5.42 2.88
CA ASP A 25 -6.91 -6.44 2.35
C ASP A 25 -8.35 -5.93 2.16
N ALA A 26 -9.22 -6.78 1.64
CA ALA A 26 -10.61 -6.44 1.37
C ALA A 26 -11.41 -5.93 2.60
N ALA A 27 -10.97 -6.24 3.83
CA ALA A 27 -11.57 -5.70 5.06
C ALA A 27 -11.13 -4.25 5.33
N ASP A 28 -9.98 -3.82 4.81
CA ASP A 28 -9.44 -2.48 4.99
C ASP A 28 -10.00 -1.46 3.97
N VAL A 29 -10.75 -1.92 2.96
CA VAL A 29 -11.22 -1.11 1.82
C VAL A 29 -11.96 0.17 2.23
N GLY A 30 -12.77 0.12 3.28
CA GLY A 30 -13.47 1.32 3.77
C GLY A 30 -12.51 2.38 4.29
N VAL A 31 -11.46 1.97 5.00
CA VAL A 31 -10.40 2.87 5.50
C VAL A 31 -9.56 3.38 4.34
N ILE A 32 -9.17 2.50 3.42
CA ILE A 32 -8.41 2.85 2.21
C ILE A 32 -9.16 3.90 1.37
N ALA A 33 -10.46 3.73 1.18
CA ALA A 33 -11.26 4.72 0.45
C ALA A 33 -11.31 6.08 1.17
N GLY A 34 -11.38 6.07 2.52
CA GLY A 34 -11.31 7.30 3.31
C GLY A 34 -9.95 8.00 3.22
N ILE A 35 -8.86 7.25 3.17
CA ILE A 35 -7.51 7.77 2.92
C ILE A 35 -7.41 8.34 1.50
N ALA A 36 -7.84 7.57 0.49
CA ALA A 36 -7.78 7.96 -0.91
C ALA A 36 -8.52 9.28 -1.19
N ALA A 37 -9.66 9.50 -0.52
CA ALA A 37 -10.44 10.73 -0.64
C ALA A 37 -9.75 11.98 -0.07
N ARG A 38 -8.71 11.81 0.76
CA ARG A 38 -7.92 12.90 1.36
C ARG A 38 -6.64 13.20 0.59
N LEU A 39 -6.27 12.38 -0.38
CA LEU A 39 -5.04 12.56 -1.15
C LEU A 39 -5.12 13.84 -2.00
N PRO A 40 -4.00 14.58 -2.15
CA PRO A 40 -3.89 15.67 -3.09
C PRO A 40 -4.24 15.21 -4.51
N TRP A 41 -4.77 16.12 -5.31
CA TRP A 41 -5.15 15.84 -6.70
C TRP A 41 -3.94 15.47 -7.59
N ASP A 42 -2.74 15.91 -7.19
CA ASP A 42 -1.45 15.67 -7.84
C ASP A 42 -0.64 14.57 -7.14
N ALA A 43 -1.24 13.79 -6.25
CA ALA A 43 -0.57 12.65 -5.63
C ALA A 43 -0.25 11.57 -6.68
N ASP A 44 0.94 10.98 -6.58
CA ASP A 44 1.40 9.86 -7.40
C ASP A 44 1.60 8.61 -6.56
N GLY A 45 1.12 7.46 -7.02
CA GLY A 45 1.37 6.21 -6.30
C GLY A 45 0.45 5.04 -6.60
N VAL A 46 0.35 4.13 -5.63
CA VAL A 46 -0.42 2.89 -5.80
C VAL A 46 -1.15 2.46 -4.52
N ILE A 47 -2.37 2.00 -4.71
CA ILE A 47 -3.18 1.32 -3.71
C ILE A 47 -3.20 -0.18 -4.05
N LEU A 48 -2.74 -1.02 -3.12
CA LEU A 48 -2.70 -2.47 -3.26
C LEU A 48 -3.71 -3.12 -2.32
N VAL A 49 -4.70 -3.82 -2.87
CA VAL A 49 -5.75 -4.47 -2.06
C VAL A 49 -5.81 -5.96 -2.34
N GLU A 50 -5.48 -6.79 -1.35
CA GLU A 50 -5.63 -8.24 -1.46
C GLU A 50 -7.09 -8.68 -1.23
N ALA A 51 -7.60 -9.54 -2.10
CA ALA A 51 -8.95 -10.10 -1.99
C ALA A 51 -8.94 -11.62 -2.14
N ALA A 52 -9.81 -12.29 -1.39
CA ALA A 52 -10.08 -13.70 -1.55
C ALA A 52 -10.83 -14.01 -2.84
N ALA A 53 -11.75 -13.12 -3.23
CA ALA A 53 -12.61 -13.31 -4.39
C ALA A 53 -13.02 -11.97 -5.03
N ARG A 54 -13.35 -12.00 -6.32
CA ARG A 54 -13.75 -10.82 -7.10
C ARG A 54 -14.98 -10.10 -6.54
N ILE A 55 -15.90 -10.81 -5.88
CA ILE A 55 -17.11 -10.21 -5.29
C ILE A 55 -16.80 -9.19 -4.17
N GLN A 56 -15.58 -9.24 -3.62
CA GLN A 56 -15.11 -8.29 -2.62
C GLN A 56 -14.59 -7.00 -3.25
N PHE A 57 -14.45 -6.93 -4.58
CA PHE A 57 -13.97 -5.74 -5.24
C PHE A 57 -14.97 -4.61 -5.00
N ARG A 58 -14.42 -3.43 -4.74
CA ARG A 58 -15.15 -2.19 -4.57
C ARG A 58 -14.48 -1.13 -5.42
N HIS A 59 -15.30 -0.19 -5.86
CA HIS A 59 -14.81 1.02 -6.49
C HIS A 59 -14.14 1.89 -5.41
N ILE A 60 -12.99 2.46 -5.74
CA ILE A 60 -12.25 3.39 -4.89
C ILE A 60 -11.90 4.56 -5.79
N ASP A 61 -12.42 5.74 -5.47
CA ASP A 61 -12.06 6.97 -6.17
C ASP A 61 -10.66 7.39 -5.75
N VAL A 62 -9.84 7.77 -6.73
CA VAL A 62 -8.43 8.12 -6.56
C VAL A 62 -8.04 9.28 -7.48
N PRO A 63 -7.02 10.08 -7.12
CA PRO A 63 -6.40 11.05 -8.03
C PRO A 63 -5.83 10.38 -9.29
N GLU A 64 -5.61 11.17 -10.36
CA GLU A 64 -5.15 10.66 -11.67
C GLU A 64 -3.77 9.95 -11.58
N GLY A 65 -2.86 10.44 -10.73
CA GLY A 65 -1.54 9.85 -10.50
C GLY A 65 -1.54 8.59 -9.63
N VAL A 66 -2.69 8.21 -9.05
CA VAL A 66 -2.80 7.06 -8.14
C VAL A 66 -3.55 5.92 -8.81
N SER A 67 -2.96 4.72 -8.79
CA SER A 67 -3.59 3.51 -9.35
C SER A 67 -4.10 2.56 -8.26
N VAL A 68 -5.24 1.90 -8.50
CA VAL A 68 -5.77 0.86 -7.59
C VAL A 68 -5.56 -0.52 -8.21
N ARG A 69 -4.88 -1.41 -7.49
CA ARG A 69 -4.59 -2.78 -7.93
C ARG A 69 -5.15 -3.80 -6.95
N TRP A 70 -6.11 -4.58 -7.44
CA TRP A 70 -6.67 -5.71 -6.71
C TRP A 70 -5.85 -6.98 -6.92
N LEU A 71 -5.40 -7.57 -5.83
CA LEU A 71 -4.58 -8.77 -5.80
C LEU A 71 -5.45 -9.96 -5.38
N LEU A 72 -5.94 -10.73 -6.35
CA LEU A 72 -6.68 -11.96 -6.03
C LEU A 72 -5.74 -13.03 -5.47
N ARG A 73 -6.17 -13.68 -4.39
CA ARG A 73 -5.47 -14.84 -3.81
C ARG A 73 -5.59 -16.09 -4.68
N GLY A 74 -6.63 -16.19 -5.50
CA GLY A 74 -6.85 -17.31 -6.40
C GLY A 74 -7.02 -16.85 -7.84
N ASP A 75 -6.29 -17.49 -8.75
CA ASP A 75 -6.43 -17.31 -10.21
C ASP A 75 -7.10 -18.52 -10.89
N GLY A 76 -7.60 -19.47 -10.10
CA GLY A 76 -8.24 -20.70 -10.54
C GLY A 76 -7.28 -21.90 -10.65
N ILE A 77 -5.97 -21.68 -10.64
CA ILE A 77 -4.94 -22.74 -10.73
C ILE A 77 -4.23 -22.90 -9.39
N ARG A 78 -3.96 -21.80 -8.68
CA ARG A 78 -3.31 -21.79 -7.38
C ARG A 78 -4.07 -20.90 -6.40
N GLN A 79 -4.14 -21.34 -5.14
CA GLN A 79 -4.55 -20.49 -4.03
C GLN A 79 -3.31 -20.07 -3.25
N HIS A 80 -3.11 -18.75 -3.14
CA HIS A 80 -2.10 -18.14 -2.32
C HIS A 80 -2.57 -18.01 -0.87
N ALA A 81 -1.63 -18.08 0.08
CA ALA A 81 -1.92 -17.82 1.47
C ALA A 81 -2.34 -16.35 1.68
N LYS A 82 -3.09 -16.06 2.74
CA LYS A 82 -3.43 -14.66 3.09
C LYS A 82 -2.14 -13.85 3.26
N GLY A 83 -2.08 -12.71 2.57
CA GLY A 83 -0.98 -11.76 2.55
C GLY A 83 0.18 -12.13 1.64
N GLU A 84 0.23 -13.31 1.04
CA GLU A 84 1.34 -13.70 0.15
C GLU A 84 1.38 -12.81 -1.10
N ARG A 85 0.22 -12.47 -1.67
CA ARG A 85 0.15 -11.61 -2.85
C ARG A 85 0.46 -10.16 -2.47
N LEU A 86 -0.06 -9.71 -1.33
CA LEU A 86 0.23 -8.39 -0.77
C LEU A 86 1.73 -8.22 -0.49
N ALA A 87 2.37 -9.21 0.14
CA ALA A 87 3.80 -9.22 0.42
C ALA A 87 4.63 -9.02 -0.84
N ASN A 88 4.36 -9.81 -1.88
CA ASN A 88 5.10 -9.72 -3.14
C ASN A 88 4.94 -8.35 -3.80
N ALA A 89 3.73 -7.80 -3.82
CA ALA A 89 3.47 -6.51 -4.45
C ALA A 89 4.09 -5.35 -3.67
N VAL A 90 3.99 -5.36 -2.33
CA VAL A 90 4.65 -4.38 -1.46
C VAL A 90 6.16 -4.45 -1.60
N HIS A 91 6.74 -5.66 -1.62
CA HIS A 91 8.17 -5.86 -1.84
C HIS A 91 8.64 -5.25 -3.16
N SER A 92 7.96 -5.56 -4.27
CA SER A 92 8.30 -5.02 -5.58
C SER A 92 8.27 -3.50 -5.60
N TRP A 93 7.25 -2.89 -5.00
CA TRP A 93 7.16 -1.43 -4.88
C TRP A 93 8.32 -0.89 -4.04
N CYS A 94 8.59 -1.45 -2.86
CA CYS A 94 9.69 -0.99 -2.02
C CYS A 94 11.02 -1.02 -2.79
N VAL A 95 11.34 -2.12 -3.49
CA VAL A 95 12.59 -2.23 -4.25
C VAL A 95 12.68 -1.15 -5.34
N GLU A 96 11.60 -0.91 -6.08
CA GLU A 96 11.56 0.12 -7.13
C GLU A 96 11.92 1.51 -6.58
N TRP A 97 11.32 1.89 -5.45
CA TRP A 97 11.47 3.23 -4.87
C TRP A 97 12.69 3.38 -3.94
N THR A 98 13.22 2.29 -3.39
CA THR A 98 14.47 2.34 -2.60
C THR A 98 15.73 2.39 -3.48
N CYS A 99 15.61 2.02 -4.76
CA CYS A 99 16.73 2.00 -5.70
C CYS A 99 16.80 3.26 -6.58
N SER A 100 15.95 4.27 -6.37
CA SER A 100 15.99 5.54 -7.11
C SER A 100 17.05 6.49 -6.54
N GLU A 101 17.82 7.14 -7.42
CA GLU A 101 18.73 8.25 -7.06
C GLU A 101 18.27 9.57 -7.72
N PRO A 102 18.04 10.66 -6.94
CA PRO A 102 18.11 10.76 -5.48
C PRO A 102 16.99 9.98 -4.76
N PRO A 103 17.10 9.74 -3.43
CA PRO A 103 16.09 9.03 -2.67
C PRO A 103 14.74 9.72 -2.85
N ALA A 104 13.75 9.01 -3.38
CA ALA A 104 12.40 9.54 -3.47
C ALA A 104 11.84 9.76 -2.06
N GLN A 105 11.09 10.85 -1.87
CA GLN A 105 10.20 10.93 -0.72
C GLN A 105 9.04 9.96 -0.94
N TRP A 106 8.56 9.36 0.14
CA TRP A 106 7.45 8.43 0.04
C TRP A 106 6.66 8.37 1.35
N THR A 107 5.37 8.08 1.21
CA THR A 107 4.45 7.82 2.32
C THR A 107 3.87 6.42 2.17
N VAL A 108 4.03 5.58 3.19
CA VAL A 108 3.49 4.22 3.20
C VAL A 108 2.45 4.08 4.29
N TRP A 109 1.34 3.43 3.97
CA TRP A 109 0.37 2.92 4.93
C TRP A 109 0.08 1.44 4.67
N LEU A 110 0.02 0.67 5.75
CA LEU A 110 -0.35 -0.74 5.73
C LEU A 110 -1.63 -0.90 6.55
N GLY A 111 -2.59 -1.68 6.08
CA GLY A 111 -3.86 -1.91 6.77
C GLY A 111 -3.70 -2.75 8.03
N ALA A 112 -4.66 -2.63 8.95
CA ALA A 112 -4.60 -3.29 10.27
C ALA A 112 -4.62 -4.82 10.17
N HIS A 113 -5.17 -5.33 9.07
CA HIS A 113 -5.25 -6.77 8.79
C HIS A 113 -4.06 -7.28 7.97
N THR A 114 -3.09 -6.42 7.67
CA THR A 114 -1.85 -6.77 6.98
C THR A 114 -1.05 -7.77 7.83
N PRO A 115 -0.67 -8.95 7.30
CA PRO A 115 0.06 -9.91 8.09
C PRO A 115 1.39 -9.34 8.62
N PRO A 116 1.77 -9.63 9.90
CA PRO A 116 2.93 -8.99 10.53
C PRO A 116 4.26 -9.14 9.77
N HIS A 117 4.42 -10.24 9.02
CA HIS A 117 5.63 -10.47 8.23
C HIS A 117 5.76 -9.47 7.07
N VAL A 118 4.65 -9.00 6.48
CA VAL A 118 4.65 -7.99 5.40
C VAL A 118 5.06 -6.65 5.95
N ALA A 119 4.50 -6.24 7.09
CA ALA A 119 4.87 -4.99 7.76
C ALA A 119 6.35 -4.96 8.14
N ARG A 120 6.87 -6.05 8.72
CA ARG A 120 8.30 -6.18 9.05
C ARG A 120 9.20 -6.09 7.81
N MET A 121 8.82 -6.76 6.73
CA MET A 121 9.55 -6.72 5.47
C MET A 121 9.60 -5.30 4.88
N ALA A 122 8.45 -4.63 4.78
CA ALA A 122 8.37 -3.26 4.27
C ALA A 122 9.28 -2.31 5.07
N ARG A 123 9.23 -2.37 6.40
CA ARG A 123 10.11 -1.58 7.29
C ARG A 123 11.59 -1.82 7.03
N SER A 124 11.98 -3.08 6.85
CA SER A 124 13.38 -3.43 6.59
C SER A 124 13.88 -2.89 5.25
N LEU A 125 13.05 -2.92 4.20
CA LEU A 125 13.42 -2.43 2.88
C LEU A 125 13.49 -0.90 2.84
N LEU A 126 12.54 -0.25 3.51
CA LEU A 126 12.42 1.20 3.54
C LEU A 126 13.42 1.88 4.51
N GLY A 127 14.29 1.10 5.18
CA GLY A 127 15.31 1.64 6.07
C GLY A 127 14.76 2.26 7.36
N VAL A 128 13.56 1.86 7.78
CA VAL A 128 12.84 2.36 8.97
C VAL A 128 13.08 1.50 10.20
N ALA A 129 14.06 0.60 10.13
CA ALA A 129 14.40 -0.27 11.25
C ALA A 129 14.95 0.59 12.41
N HIS A 130 14.35 0.41 13.60
CA HIS A 130 14.64 1.05 14.88
C HIS A 130 16.12 1.37 15.16
#